data_AF-A0A1E3B4V0-F1
#
_entry.id   AF-A0A1E3B4V0-F1
#
_cell.length_a   1.000
_cell.length_b   1.000
_cell.length_c   1.000
_cell.angle_alpha   90.00
_cell.angle_beta   90.00
_cell.angle_gamma   90.00
#
_symmetry.space_group_name_H-M   'P 1'
#
loop_
_entity.id
_entity.type
_entity.pdbx_description
1 polymer ?
#
loop_
_entity_poly.entity_id
_entity_poly.type
_entity_poly.pdbx_seq_one_letter_code
_entity_poly.pdbx_strand_id
1 'polypeptide(L)'
;MRSFAPWVLSLVGAAAVASAADANADAKSDVVSLTKDTFTNFVKEHDLVLAEFFAPWCGHCKALAPKYEEAATELKGKNIPLVKVDCTAEEDLCRDYGVEGYPTMKIFRGPDSTKPYMGARQAESIVSYMIKQSLPAVSTVSEANLEEIKTMDKIVVIGYFDENDKSSNQAFTTFADAHRDHYLFAAASDPAIAKAEGVKQPSVVLYKDFDEKKAVYTGELEQDVLLNWVKTTSTPLVGEIGPETYSDYITSGVPLAYIFAETKEEREKFVEEFKPVAEKHRGSINIATIDAKMFGAHAGNLNLDPQKFPAFAIQDPVKHAKYPYDQEKELKAKDVGKFIQEVIEGKVEPSIKSEPVPETQEGPVTVVVARSYKDIVLDDEKDVLIEYYAPWCGHCKALAPKYDELASLYADGLSSKVTIAKIDATANDVPEPITGFPTIKLFPAGAKDSPVEYLGTRSVDDLANFVKENGKHQADAYAPKEAKPEGGDEAASSEAPAASGDDHDEL
;
A
#
# COMPACT_ATOMS: atom_id res chain seq x y z
N MET A 1 8.10 -20.78 -58.09
CA MET A 1 9.49 -20.91 -58.59
C MET A 1 9.90 -19.58 -59.20
N ARG A 2 11.09 -19.07 -58.83
CA ARG A 2 11.83 -17.92 -59.42
C ARG A 2 11.20 -16.55 -59.11
N SER A 3 11.65 -15.73 -58.14
CA SER A 3 13.00 -15.19 -57.84
C SER A 3 13.68 -14.55 -59.03
N PHE A 4 13.90 -13.23 -58.98
CA PHE A 4 15.18 -12.55 -59.29
C PHE A 4 15.12 -11.07 -58.83
N ALA A 5 16.00 -10.70 -57.90
CA ALA A 5 16.52 -9.34 -57.68
C ALA A 5 17.63 -9.02 -58.75
N PRO A 6 18.46 -7.95 -58.75
CA PRO A 6 18.65 -6.84 -57.78
C PRO A 6 19.10 -5.44 -58.37
N TRP A 7 19.38 -4.50 -57.45
CA TRP A 7 20.38 -3.37 -57.47
C TRP A 7 20.12 -2.07 -58.27
N VAL A 8 19.86 -0.94 -57.58
CA VAL A 8 20.79 0.11 -57.01
C VAL A 8 21.32 1.10 -58.07
N LEU A 9 20.92 2.38 -58.00
CA LEU A 9 21.81 3.53 -57.77
C LEU A 9 21.04 4.86 -57.60
N SER A 10 21.60 5.69 -56.72
CA SER A 10 21.11 6.94 -56.11
C SER A 10 20.89 8.14 -57.04
N LEU A 11 20.02 9.07 -56.61
CA LEU A 11 20.28 10.53 -56.65
C LEU A 11 19.26 11.33 -55.81
N VAL A 12 19.79 11.93 -54.75
CA VAL A 12 19.45 13.23 -54.12
C VAL A 12 18.05 13.81 -54.36
N GLY A 13 17.25 13.83 -53.30
CA GLY A 13 16.10 14.71 -53.15
C GLY A 13 15.98 15.15 -51.70
N ALA A 14 16.30 16.42 -51.43
CA ALA A 14 16.12 17.04 -50.12
C ALA A 14 14.62 17.10 -49.79
N ALA A 15 14.17 16.24 -48.85
CA ALA A 15 12.85 16.33 -48.27
C ALA A 15 12.96 17.05 -46.92
N ALA A 16 12.38 18.25 -46.87
CA ALA A 16 12.14 18.98 -45.64
C ALA A 16 11.30 18.10 -44.71
N VAL A 17 11.86 17.75 -43.55
CA VAL A 17 11.12 17.13 -42.45
C VAL A 17 10.27 18.24 -41.84
N ALA A 18 9.01 18.33 -42.25
CA ALA A 18 8.02 19.11 -41.51
C ALA A 18 7.79 18.39 -40.18
N SER A 19 8.39 18.94 -39.11
CA SER A 19 8.07 18.58 -37.74
C SER A 19 6.58 18.86 -37.51
N ALA A 20 5.79 17.80 -37.28
CA ALA A 20 4.48 17.92 -36.68
C ALA A 20 4.66 18.22 -35.19
N ALA A 21 5.05 19.46 -34.89
CA ALA A 21 4.97 20.05 -33.56
C ALA A 21 4.15 21.34 -33.71
N ASP A 22 3.21 21.54 -32.79
CA ASP A 22 2.41 22.76 -32.60
C ASP A 22 1.34 23.08 -33.65
N ALA A 23 0.33 22.21 -33.74
CA ALA A 23 -0.98 22.58 -34.26
C ALA A 23 -2.06 22.40 -33.18
N ASN A 24 -1.94 23.15 -32.07
CA ASN A 24 -3.09 23.42 -31.20
C ASN A 24 -2.97 24.73 -30.40
N ALA A 25 -2.32 25.74 -30.99
CA ALA A 25 -2.22 27.08 -30.42
C ALA A 25 -3.21 28.04 -31.10
N ASP A 26 -4.52 27.77 -31.00
CA ASP A 26 -5.57 28.80 -31.23
C ASP A 26 -7.00 28.35 -30.87
N ALA A 27 -7.15 27.49 -29.85
CA ALA A 27 -8.43 27.39 -29.13
C ALA A 27 -8.39 28.39 -27.97
N LYS A 28 -9.35 29.31 -27.91
CA LYS A 28 -9.50 30.25 -26.79
C LYS A 28 -9.74 29.43 -25.50
N SER A 29 -8.71 29.32 -24.66
CA SER A 29 -8.78 28.59 -23.39
C SER A 29 -9.80 29.25 -22.45
N ASP A 30 -10.61 28.42 -21.79
CA ASP A 30 -11.56 28.81 -20.75
C ASP A 30 -10.88 28.88 -19.37
N VAL A 31 -9.61 28.43 -19.26
CA VAL A 31 -8.77 28.67 -18.09
C VAL A 31 -8.10 30.04 -18.20
N VAL A 32 -8.42 30.94 -17.26
CA VAL A 32 -7.87 32.31 -17.27
C VAL A 32 -6.43 32.31 -16.76
N SER A 33 -5.50 32.85 -17.56
CA SER A 33 -4.13 33.07 -17.10
C SER A 33 -4.04 34.37 -16.32
N LEU A 34 -3.62 34.31 -15.06
CA LEU A 34 -3.49 35.47 -14.20
C LEU A 34 -2.03 35.69 -13.80
N THR A 35 -1.71 36.96 -13.57
CA THR A 35 -0.41 37.48 -13.11
C THR A 35 -0.58 38.16 -11.76
N LYS A 36 0.52 38.51 -11.09
CA LYS A 36 0.50 39.28 -9.83
C LYS A 36 -0.41 40.52 -9.90
N ASP A 37 -0.37 41.24 -11.02
CA ASP A 37 -1.12 42.49 -11.21
C ASP A 37 -2.63 42.28 -11.41
N THR A 38 -3.03 41.12 -11.92
CA THR A 38 -4.44 40.84 -12.29
C THR A 38 -5.15 39.93 -11.30
N PHE A 39 -4.40 39.12 -10.54
CA PHE A 39 -4.94 38.07 -9.67
C PHE A 39 -5.89 38.61 -8.61
N THR A 40 -5.44 39.62 -7.84
CA THR A 40 -6.20 40.14 -6.70
C THR A 40 -7.55 40.72 -7.10
N ASN A 41 -7.61 41.45 -8.22
CA ASN A 41 -8.85 42.04 -8.70
C ASN A 41 -9.79 40.96 -9.23
N PHE A 42 -9.28 40.00 -10.00
CA PHE A 42 -10.07 38.90 -10.53
C PHE A 42 -10.74 38.09 -9.40
N VAL A 43 -9.98 37.71 -8.38
CA VAL A 43 -10.51 36.95 -7.24
C VAL A 43 -11.52 37.75 -6.39
N LYS A 44 -11.47 39.10 -6.42
CA LYS A 44 -12.48 39.95 -5.78
C LYS A 44 -13.78 40.04 -6.56
N GLU A 45 -13.72 39.96 -7.89
CA GLU A 45 -14.87 40.07 -8.79
C GLU A 45 -15.69 38.76 -8.88
N HIS A 46 -15.12 37.65 -8.44
CA HIS A 46 -15.75 36.33 -8.50
C HIS A 46 -15.91 35.70 -7.10
N ASP A 47 -17.13 35.28 -6.78
CA ASP A 47 -17.48 34.72 -5.45
C ASP A 47 -16.71 33.43 -5.10
N LEU A 48 -16.32 32.68 -6.12
CA LEU A 48 -15.62 31.40 -5.99
C LEU A 48 -14.70 31.19 -7.18
N VAL A 49 -13.40 31.02 -6.92
CA VAL A 49 -12.38 30.79 -7.96
C VAL A 49 -11.54 29.56 -7.59
N LEU A 50 -11.23 28.70 -8.56
CA LEU A 50 -10.18 27.68 -8.40
C LEU A 50 -8.93 28.16 -9.14
N ALA A 51 -7.79 28.20 -8.45
CA ALA A 51 -6.51 28.56 -9.05
C ALA A 51 -5.54 27.38 -9.05
N GLU A 52 -4.93 27.13 -10.20
CA GLU A 52 -3.78 26.23 -10.37
C GLU A 52 -2.49 27.06 -10.36
N PHE A 53 -1.63 26.78 -9.38
CA PHE A 53 -0.26 27.29 -9.33
C PHE A 53 0.67 26.22 -9.89
N PHE A 54 1.32 26.51 -11.02
CA PHE A 54 2.02 25.51 -11.82
C PHE A 54 3.41 25.98 -12.26
N ALA A 55 4.17 25.05 -12.85
CA ALA A 55 5.39 25.34 -13.58
C ALA A 55 5.37 24.64 -14.95
N PRO A 56 5.80 25.28 -16.05
CA PRO A 56 5.70 24.72 -17.41
C PRO A 56 6.45 23.40 -17.61
N TRP A 57 7.49 23.15 -16.81
CA TRP A 57 8.31 21.95 -16.87
C TRP A 57 7.77 20.79 -16.01
N CYS A 58 6.78 21.01 -15.15
CA CYS A 58 6.29 19.99 -14.22
C CYS A 58 5.38 18.97 -14.92
N GLY A 59 5.74 17.68 -14.86
CA GLY A 59 4.98 16.59 -15.47
C GLY A 59 3.55 16.45 -14.94
N HIS A 60 3.34 16.60 -13.62
CA HIS A 60 2.00 16.55 -13.04
C HIS A 60 1.10 17.71 -13.49
N CYS A 61 1.68 18.90 -13.72
CA CYS A 61 0.93 20.06 -14.25
C CYS A 61 0.50 19.78 -15.70
N LYS A 62 1.42 19.24 -16.52
CA LYS A 62 1.11 18.84 -17.90
C LYS A 62 0.00 17.79 -17.97
N ALA A 63 -0.02 16.85 -17.03
CA ALA A 63 -1.06 15.83 -16.93
C ALA A 63 -2.43 16.41 -16.50
N LEU A 64 -2.42 17.40 -15.60
CA LEU A 64 -3.63 18.08 -15.11
C LEU A 64 -4.22 19.04 -16.15
N ALA A 65 -3.39 19.77 -16.89
CA ALA A 65 -3.81 20.82 -17.82
C ALA A 65 -5.03 20.46 -18.71
N PRO A 66 -5.08 19.31 -19.43
CA PRO A 66 -6.25 18.97 -20.23
C PRO A 66 -7.52 18.73 -19.38
N LYS A 67 -7.38 18.15 -18.19
CA LYS A 67 -8.50 17.91 -17.26
C LYS A 67 -9.00 19.20 -16.62
N TYR A 68 -8.09 20.12 -16.35
CA TYR A 68 -8.40 21.44 -15.82
C TYR A 68 -9.15 22.31 -16.86
N GLU A 69 -8.76 22.21 -18.12
CA GLU A 69 -9.45 22.88 -19.24
C GLU A 69 -10.88 22.35 -19.46
N GLU A 70 -11.04 21.03 -19.42
CA GLU A 70 -12.35 20.36 -19.48
C GLU A 70 -13.27 20.84 -18.34
N ALA A 71 -12.75 20.86 -17.10
CA ALA A 71 -13.49 21.38 -15.95
C ALA A 71 -13.83 22.87 -16.09
N ALA A 72 -12.91 23.70 -16.59
CA ALA A 72 -13.14 25.13 -16.78
C ALA A 72 -14.27 25.39 -17.78
N THR A 73 -14.30 24.62 -18.86
CA THR A 73 -15.35 24.69 -19.89
C THR A 73 -16.72 24.37 -19.29
N GLU A 74 -16.83 23.33 -18.47
CA GLU A 74 -18.09 22.92 -17.85
C GLU A 74 -18.57 23.92 -16.78
N LEU A 75 -17.65 24.44 -15.96
CA LEU A 75 -17.96 25.36 -14.86
C LEU A 75 -18.26 26.79 -15.31
N LYS A 76 -17.87 27.17 -16.52
CA LYS A 76 -18.14 28.48 -17.11
C LYS A 76 -19.62 28.85 -17.10
N GLY A 77 -20.50 27.89 -17.41
CA GLY A 77 -21.95 28.10 -17.39
C GLY A 77 -22.54 28.38 -15.99
N LYS A 78 -21.77 28.07 -14.94
CA LYS A 78 -22.14 28.27 -13.53
C LYS A 78 -21.43 29.48 -12.90
N ASN A 79 -20.72 30.28 -13.70
CA ASN A 79 -19.93 31.43 -13.26
C ASN A 79 -18.86 31.08 -12.21
N ILE A 80 -18.25 29.90 -12.31
CA ILE A 80 -17.17 29.45 -11.44
C ILE A 80 -15.87 29.41 -12.27
N PRO A 81 -15.05 30.47 -12.29
CA PRO A 81 -13.84 30.51 -13.09
C PRO A 81 -12.75 29.60 -12.53
N LEU A 82 -12.04 28.96 -13.46
CA LEU A 82 -10.77 28.28 -13.22
C LEU A 82 -9.64 29.16 -13.78
N VAL A 83 -8.60 29.34 -12.98
CA VAL A 83 -7.47 30.20 -13.32
C VAL A 83 -6.16 29.45 -13.17
N LYS A 84 -5.13 29.91 -13.85
CA LYS A 84 -3.76 29.39 -13.73
C LYS A 84 -2.75 30.50 -13.54
N VAL A 85 -1.73 30.23 -12.74
CA VAL A 85 -0.62 31.13 -12.42
C VAL A 85 0.69 30.38 -12.63
N ASP A 86 1.53 30.89 -13.54
CA ASP A 86 2.87 30.35 -13.78
C ASP A 86 3.83 30.87 -12.72
N CYS A 87 4.19 30.00 -11.77
CA CYS A 87 5.06 30.37 -10.66
C CYS A 87 6.52 30.57 -11.06
N THR A 88 6.91 30.22 -12.29
CA THR A 88 8.25 30.55 -12.82
C THR A 88 8.35 31.99 -13.29
N ALA A 89 7.21 32.64 -13.56
CA ALA A 89 7.11 34.05 -13.90
C ALA A 89 6.60 34.90 -12.72
N GLU A 90 5.73 34.33 -11.87
CA GLU A 90 5.00 35.01 -10.79
C GLU A 90 5.45 34.53 -9.40
N GLU A 91 6.77 34.41 -9.18
CA GLU A 91 7.37 33.82 -7.97
C GLU A 91 6.83 34.42 -6.67
N ASP A 92 6.74 35.74 -6.59
CA ASP A 92 6.23 36.45 -5.40
C ASP A 92 4.78 36.07 -5.08
N LEU A 93 3.90 36.04 -6.10
CA LEU A 93 2.49 35.70 -5.93
C LEU A 93 2.35 34.28 -5.39
N CYS A 94 3.12 33.35 -5.93
CA CYS A 94 3.10 31.95 -5.48
C CYS A 94 3.66 31.80 -4.06
N ARG A 95 4.71 32.54 -3.71
CA ARG A 95 5.25 32.56 -2.35
C ARG A 95 4.26 33.16 -1.36
N ASP A 96 3.58 34.25 -1.71
CA ASP A 96 2.59 34.91 -0.86
C ASP A 96 1.40 34.00 -0.55
N TYR A 97 1.04 33.12 -1.49
CA TYR A 97 0.04 32.07 -1.28
C TYR A 97 0.62 30.74 -0.78
N GLY A 98 1.89 30.67 -0.37
CA GLY A 98 2.48 29.49 0.26
C GLY A 98 2.54 28.26 -0.65
N VAL A 99 2.89 28.45 -1.93
CA VAL A 99 3.08 27.35 -2.89
C VAL A 99 4.48 26.75 -2.72
N GLU A 100 4.55 25.51 -2.24
CA GLU A 100 5.81 24.79 -2.00
C GLU A 100 6.11 23.72 -3.06
N GLY A 101 5.15 23.41 -3.92
CA GLY A 101 5.29 22.40 -4.98
C GLY A 101 4.21 22.53 -6.05
N TYR A 102 4.36 21.79 -7.15
CA TYR A 102 3.51 21.92 -8.32
C TYR A 102 2.87 20.60 -8.78
N PRO A 103 1.61 20.61 -9.25
CA PRO A 103 0.67 21.73 -9.15
C PRO A 103 0.19 21.88 -7.70
N THR A 104 -0.01 23.12 -7.26
CA THR A 104 -0.77 23.44 -6.05
C THR A 104 -2.09 24.07 -6.48
N MET A 105 -3.21 23.51 -6.04
CA MET A 105 -4.53 24.02 -6.37
C MET A 105 -5.16 24.64 -5.13
N LYS A 106 -5.74 25.85 -5.27
CA LYS A 106 -6.39 26.56 -4.16
C LYS A 106 -7.73 27.14 -4.58
N ILE A 107 -8.70 27.03 -3.69
CA ILE A 107 -10.03 27.63 -3.81
C ILE A 107 -10.00 28.98 -3.11
N PHE A 108 -10.53 30.00 -3.77
CA PHE A 108 -10.61 31.36 -3.27
C PHE A 108 -12.07 31.82 -3.13
N ARG A 109 -12.36 32.51 -2.03
CA ARG A 109 -13.60 33.27 -1.80
C ARG A 109 -13.22 34.71 -1.40
N GLY A 110 -12.79 35.48 -2.38
CA GLY A 110 -12.01 36.69 -2.14
C GLY A 110 -10.52 36.40 -1.83
N PRO A 111 -9.68 37.44 -1.79
CA PRO A 111 -8.22 37.31 -1.82
C PRO A 111 -7.62 36.76 -0.52
N ASP A 112 -8.29 36.96 0.62
CA ASP A 112 -7.82 36.60 1.96
C ASP A 112 -8.39 35.26 2.45
N SER A 113 -9.36 34.69 1.73
CA SER A 113 -10.01 33.42 2.09
C SER A 113 -9.65 32.37 1.07
N THR A 114 -8.63 31.57 1.41
CA THR A 114 -8.12 30.51 0.55
C THR A 114 -8.14 29.16 1.27
N LYS A 115 -8.50 28.09 0.56
CA LYS A 115 -8.35 26.71 1.04
C LYS A 115 -7.61 25.87 0.00
N PRO A 116 -6.77 24.91 0.40
CA PRO A 116 -6.16 23.98 -0.53
C PRO A 116 -7.25 23.07 -1.14
N TYR A 117 -7.17 22.82 -2.45
CA TYR A 117 -7.99 21.80 -3.11
C TYR A 117 -7.32 20.45 -2.94
N MET A 118 -7.95 19.55 -2.17
CA MET A 118 -7.45 18.22 -1.84
C MET A 118 -8.14 17.10 -2.62
N GLY A 119 -9.03 17.44 -3.57
CA GLY A 119 -9.75 16.47 -4.37
C GLY A 119 -8.91 15.85 -5.50
N ALA A 120 -9.51 14.89 -6.20
CA ALA A 120 -8.89 14.22 -7.34
C ALA A 120 -8.69 15.18 -8.53
N ARG A 121 -7.57 15.00 -9.25
CA ARG A 121 -7.15 15.86 -10.38
C ARG A 121 -7.80 15.47 -11.70
N GLN A 122 -9.08 15.10 -11.66
CA GLN A 122 -9.91 14.76 -12.82
C GLN A 122 -10.97 15.82 -13.05
N ALA A 123 -11.38 16.01 -14.31
CA ALA A 123 -12.35 17.04 -14.68
C ALA A 123 -13.65 16.93 -13.87
N GLU A 124 -14.30 15.76 -13.88
CA GLU A 124 -15.54 15.50 -13.14
C GLU A 124 -15.41 15.75 -11.63
N SER A 125 -14.27 15.40 -11.03
CA SER A 125 -14.01 15.59 -9.59
C SER A 125 -13.81 17.06 -9.24
N ILE A 126 -13.15 17.83 -10.12
CA ILE A 126 -12.99 19.27 -9.98
C ILE A 126 -14.36 19.96 -10.13
N VAL A 127 -15.12 19.59 -11.15
CA VAL A 127 -16.46 20.14 -11.42
C VAL A 127 -17.39 19.90 -10.23
N SER A 128 -17.55 18.64 -9.81
CA SER A 128 -18.41 18.28 -8.67
C SER A 128 -18.00 19.06 -7.41
N TYR A 129 -16.71 19.10 -7.09
CA TYR A 129 -16.22 19.81 -5.91
C TYR A 129 -16.56 21.31 -5.99
N MET A 130 -16.28 21.95 -7.12
CA MET A 130 -16.50 23.39 -7.28
C MET A 130 -18.00 23.75 -7.27
N ILE A 131 -18.87 22.90 -7.82
CA ILE A 131 -20.33 23.05 -7.70
C ILE A 131 -20.76 22.92 -6.24
N LYS A 132 -20.29 21.91 -5.50
CA LYS A 132 -20.57 21.79 -4.05
C LYS A 132 -20.14 23.03 -3.26
N GLN A 133 -19.03 23.63 -3.65
CA GLN A 133 -18.55 24.87 -3.04
C GLN A 133 -19.37 26.10 -3.46
N SER A 134 -20.00 26.14 -4.63
CA SER A 134 -20.85 27.29 -5.01
C SER A 134 -22.22 27.27 -4.32
N LEU A 135 -22.69 26.10 -3.91
CA LEU A 135 -23.94 25.93 -3.20
C LEU A 135 -23.86 26.43 -1.74
N PRO A 136 -25.01 26.79 -1.12
CA PRO A 136 -25.07 26.96 0.33
C PRO A 136 -24.72 25.64 1.03
N ALA A 137 -24.30 25.73 2.30
CA ALA A 137 -23.97 24.54 3.07
C ALA A 137 -25.12 23.52 3.10
N VAL A 138 -26.37 23.98 3.18
CA VAL A 138 -27.57 23.16 3.00
C VAL A 138 -28.42 23.79 1.91
N SER A 139 -28.56 23.09 0.78
CA SER A 139 -29.45 23.52 -0.31
C SER A 139 -30.91 23.19 -0.02
N THR A 140 -31.85 24.04 -0.40
CA THR A 140 -33.28 23.78 -0.22
C THR A 140 -33.81 22.79 -1.25
N VAL A 141 -34.51 21.77 -0.79
CA VAL A 141 -35.19 20.77 -1.62
C VAL A 141 -36.67 21.12 -1.74
N SER A 142 -37.17 20.99 -2.96
CA SER A 142 -38.57 21.10 -3.36
C SER A 142 -38.93 19.91 -4.24
N GLU A 143 -40.22 19.68 -4.49
CA GLU A 143 -40.66 18.63 -5.41
C GLU A 143 -40.04 18.78 -6.82
N ALA A 144 -39.82 20.01 -7.27
CA ALA A 144 -39.30 20.30 -8.61
C ALA A 144 -37.80 19.99 -8.79
N ASN A 145 -37.01 20.04 -7.73
CA ASN A 145 -35.54 19.89 -7.81
C ASN A 145 -34.99 18.65 -7.10
N LEU A 146 -35.83 17.86 -6.41
CA LEU A 146 -35.40 16.70 -5.65
C LEU A 146 -34.60 15.68 -6.51
N GLU A 147 -35.10 15.33 -7.69
CA GLU A 147 -34.43 14.37 -8.58
C GLU A 147 -33.07 14.87 -9.07
N GLU A 148 -32.98 16.16 -9.40
CA GLU A 148 -31.71 16.78 -9.77
C GLU A 148 -30.75 16.72 -8.57
N ILE A 149 -31.20 17.20 -7.39
CA ILE A 149 -30.37 17.26 -6.19
C ILE A 149 -29.77 15.91 -5.81
N LYS A 150 -30.57 14.83 -5.86
CA LYS A 150 -30.13 13.46 -5.54
C LYS A 150 -28.99 12.94 -6.41
N THR A 151 -28.78 13.54 -7.58
CA THR A 151 -27.80 13.10 -8.58
C THR A 151 -26.71 14.13 -8.86
N MET A 152 -26.71 15.27 -8.15
CA MET A 152 -25.71 16.34 -8.34
C MET A 152 -24.30 15.94 -7.89
N ASP A 153 -24.16 14.93 -7.04
CA ASP A 153 -22.88 14.36 -6.64
C ASP A 153 -23.01 12.86 -6.40
N LYS A 154 -21.86 12.15 -6.32
CA LYS A 154 -21.84 10.72 -6.02
C LYS A 154 -22.47 10.40 -4.67
N ILE A 155 -22.32 11.30 -3.69
CA ILE A 155 -22.88 11.17 -2.35
C ILE A 155 -23.65 12.44 -1.99
N VAL A 156 -24.96 12.32 -1.81
CA VAL A 156 -25.85 13.42 -1.45
C VAL A 156 -26.56 13.09 -0.14
N VAL A 157 -26.47 13.98 0.85
CA VAL A 157 -27.08 13.80 2.17
C VAL A 157 -28.21 14.82 2.33
N ILE A 158 -29.45 14.34 2.43
CA ILE A 158 -30.65 15.18 2.54
C ILE A 158 -31.27 15.04 3.92
N GLY A 159 -31.39 16.15 4.63
CA GLY A 159 -32.16 16.25 5.87
C GLY A 159 -33.66 16.45 5.58
N TYR A 160 -34.52 15.67 6.24
CA TYR A 160 -35.97 15.83 6.18
C TYR A 160 -36.45 16.28 7.55
N PHE A 161 -36.67 17.58 7.73
CA PHE A 161 -36.98 18.18 9.03
C PHE A 161 -38.10 19.20 8.87
N ASP A 162 -39.06 19.24 9.80
CA ASP A 162 -40.05 20.31 9.82
C ASP A 162 -39.35 21.68 9.93
N GLU A 163 -39.88 22.71 9.27
CA GLU A 163 -39.32 24.07 9.30
C GLU A 163 -39.22 24.65 10.73
N ASN A 164 -40.08 24.18 11.64
CA ASN A 164 -40.12 24.60 13.04
C ASN A 164 -39.19 23.78 13.94
N ASP A 165 -38.61 22.67 13.46
CA ASP A 165 -37.63 21.88 14.20
C ASP A 165 -36.25 22.55 14.15
N LYS A 166 -36.12 23.64 14.92
CA LYS A 166 -34.88 24.43 14.96
C LYS A 166 -33.67 23.60 15.40
N SER A 167 -33.86 22.61 16.27
CA SER A 167 -32.79 21.78 16.79
C SER A 167 -32.19 20.93 15.68
N SER A 168 -33.02 20.18 14.95
CA SER A 168 -32.54 19.31 13.87
C SER A 168 -31.97 20.11 12.70
N ASN A 169 -32.64 21.20 12.31
CA ASN A 169 -32.13 22.09 11.26
C ASN A 169 -30.76 22.67 11.62
N GLN A 170 -30.59 23.21 12.84
CA GLN A 170 -29.31 23.79 13.26
C GLN A 170 -28.20 22.74 13.35
N ALA A 171 -28.49 21.56 13.93
CA ALA A 171 -27.50 20.49 14.05
C ALA A 171 -27.04 19.99 12.66
N PHE A 172 -27.97 19.83 11.72
CA PHE A 172 -27.66 19.39 10.36
C PHE A 172 -26.94 20.48 9.55
N THR A 173 -27.31 21.75 9.69
CA THR A 173 -26.56 22.85 9.05
C THR A 173 -25.13 22.91 9.56
N THR A 174 -24.92 22.79 10.87
CA THR A 174 -23.58 22.75 11.47
C THR A 174 -22.75 21.59 10.90
N PHE A 175 -23.36 20.41 10.79
CA PHE A 175 -22.74 19.23 10.19
C PHE A 175 -22.37 19.46 8.72
N ALA A 176 -23.30 20.02 7.95
CA ALA A 176 -23.09 20.30 6.54
C ALA A 176 -21.97 21.32 6.31
N ASP A 177 -21.90 22.39 7.12
CA ASP A 177 -20.81 23.36 7.06
C ASP A 177 -19.43 22.74 7.31
N ALA A 178 -19.34 21.80 8.25
CA ALA A 178 -18.10 21.11 8.59
C ALA A 178 -17.65 20.11 7.50
N HIS A 179 -18.59 19.53 6.74
CA HIS A 179 -18.33 18.39 5.86
C HIS A 179 -18.61 18.63 4.38
N ARG A 180 -19.02 19.85 3.98
CA ARG A 180 -19.32 20.23 2.58
C ARG A 180 -18.16 20.09 1.60
N ASP A 181 -16.93 19.95 2.09
CA ASP A 181 -15.75 19.66 1.26
C ASP A 181 -15.77 18.21 0.74
N HIS A 182 -16.51 17.31 1.40
CA HIS A 182 -16.60 15.89 1.08
C HIS A 182 -17.94 15.53 0.44
N TYR A 183 -19.05 16.03 1.00
CA TYR A 183 -20.40 15.62 0.60
C TYR A 183 -21.27 16.81 0.19
N LEU A 184 -22.31 16.53 -0.61
CA LEU A 184 -23.35 17.51 -0.93
C LEU A 184 -24.49 17.41 0.07
N PHE A 185 -24.93 18.54 0.62
CA PHE A 185 -25.98 18.59 1.62
C PHE A 185 -27.19 19.40 1.16
N ALA A 186 -28.38 18.89 1.46
CA ALA A 186 -29.64 19.55 1.17
C ALA A 186 -30.67 19.28 2.27
N ALA A 187 -31.77 20.04 2.32
CA ALA A 187 -32.85 19.80 3.26
C ALA A 187 -34.23 20.05 2.66
N ALA A 188 -35.19 19.19 3.01
CA ALA A 188 -36.59 19.29 2.66
C ALA A 188 -37.45 19.51 3.91
N SER A 189 -38.20 20.61 3.95
CA SER A 189 -39.12 20.90 5.06
C SER A 189 -40.55 20.44 4.83
N ASP A 190 -40.97 20.31 3.57
CA ASP A 190 -42.32 19.89 3.24
C ASP A 190 -42.53 18.38 3.55
N PRO A 191 -43.47 18.02 4.45
CA PRO A 191 -43.75 16.63 4.78
C PRO A 191 -44.26 15.80 3.59
N ALA A 192 -44.80 16.43 2.53
CA ALA A 192 -45.19 15.74 1.31
C ALA A 192 -43.97 15.14 0.59
N ILE A 193 -42.83 15.83 0.59
CA ILE A 193 -41.57 15.36 -0.01
C ILE A 193 -41.04 14.15 0.77
N ALA A 194 -41.02 14.25 2.11
CA ALA A 194 -40.63 13.13 2.97
C ALA A 194 -41.52 11.89 2.71
N LYS A 195 -42.83 12.10 2.59
CA LYS A 195 -43.79 11.03 2.28
C LYS A 195 -43.59 10.42 0.90
N ALA A 196 -43.32 11.24 -0.13
CA ALA A 196 -43.03 10.76 -1.48
C ALA A 196 -41.77 9.89 -1.53
N GLU A 197 -40.78 10.22 -0.70
CA GLU A 197 -39.56 9.45 -0.50
C GLU A 197 -39.74 8.30 0.50
N GLY A 198 -40.94 8.07 1.06
CA GLY A 198 -41.19 6.97 2.00
C GLY A 198 -40.42 7.10 3.32
N VAL A 199 -40.04 8.32 3.72
CA VAL A 199 -39.33 8.62 4.97
C VAL A 199 -40.19 9.49 5.91
N LYS A 200 -39.81 9.54 7.19
CA LYS A 200 -40.49 10.35 8.21
C LYS A 200 -39.60 11.51 8.61
N GLN A 201 -40.19 12.63 8.99
CA GLN A 201 -39.47 13.71 9.67
C GLN A 201 -39.46 13.45 11.20
N PRO A 202 -38.36 13.73 11.92
CA PRO A 202 -37.03 14.06 11.40
C PRO A 202 -36.28 12.82 10.89
N SER A 203 -35.57 12.93 9.77
CA SER A 203 -34.60 11.92 9.31
C SER A 203 -33.52 12.53 8.44
N VAL A 204 -32.42 11.80 8.26
CA VAL A 204 -31.39 12.12 7.26
C VAL A 204 -31.34 10.95 6.27
N VAL A 205 -31.25 11.25 4.97
CA VAL A 205 -31.16 10.25 3.91
C VAL A 205 -29.90 10.48 3.11
N LEU A 206 -29.12 9.43 2.91
CA LEU A 206 -27.98 9.44 2.00
C LEU A 206 -28.37 8.77 0.70
N TYR A 207 -28.19 9.47 -0.41
CA TYR A 207 -28.33 8.99 -1.78
C TYR A 207 -26.96 8.77 -2.41
N LYS A 208 -26.85 7.68 -3.16
CA LYS A 208 -25.64 7.26 -3.87
C LYS A 208 -25.99 6.47 -5.13
N ASP A 209 -25.06 6.37 -6.06
CA ASP A 209 -25.25 5.68 -7.35
C ASP A 209 -24.88 4.18 -7.30
N PHE A 210 -24.29 3.71 -6.22
CA PHE A 210 -23.92 2.31 -5.98
C PHE A 210 -24.69 1.65 -4.81
N ASP A 211 -24.57 0.32 -4.72
CA ASP A 211 -25.18 -0.52 -3.67
C ASP A 211 -26.69 -0.31 -3.48
N GLU A 212 -27.14 -0.01 -2.25
CA GLU A 212 -28.55 0.17 -1.90
C GLU A 212 -29.17 1.46 -2.43
N LYS A 213 -28.35 2.35 -3.03
CA LYS A 213 -28.70 3.68 -3.59
C LYS A 213 -29.29 4.70 -2.62
N LYS A 214 -29.88 4.25 -1.52
CA LYS A 214 -30.56 5.05 -0.51
C LYS A 214 -30.42 4.40 0.86
N ALA A 215 -29.99 5.19 1.84
CA ALA A 215 -29.92 4.79 3.23
C ALA A 215 -30.57 5.85 4.13
N VAL A 216 -31.35 5.41 5.11
CA VAL A 216 -32.12 6.30 6.00
C VAL A 216 -31.56 6.24 7.42
N TYR A 217 -31.34 7.41 8.01
CA TYR A 217 -30.91 7.61 9.38
C TYR A 217 -32.00 8.29 10.18
N THR A 218 -32.39 7.68 11.30
CA THR A 218 -33.39 8.20 12.24
C THR A 218 -32.83 8.30 13.66
N GLY A 219 -31.50 8.29 13.81
CA GLY A 219 -30.81 8.42 15.09
C GLY A 219 -30.59 9.87 15.50
N GLU A 220 -29.73 10.06 16.50
CA GLU A 220 -29.40 11.38 17.05
C GLU A 220 -28.51 12.19 16.09
N LEU A 221 -28.75 13.49 15.97
CA LEU A 221 -27.96 14.39 15.11
C LEU A 221 -26.69 14.92 15.82
N GLU A 222 -26.10 14.08 16.67
CA GLU A 222 -24.77 14.33 17.23
C GLU A 222 -23.73 14.26 16.11
N GLN A 223 -22.79 15.21 16.07
CA GLN A 223 -21.88 15.41 14.94
C GLN A 223 -21.05 14.15 14.63
N ASP A 224 -20.45 13.53 15.65
CA ASP A 224 -19.60 12.36 15.46
C ASP A 224 -20.40 11.11 15.09
N VAL A 225 -21.60 10.96 15.66
CA VAL A 225 -22.50 9.83 15.36
C VAL A 225 -22.98 9.92 13.90
N LEU A 226 -23.44 11.11 13.49
CA LEU A 226 -23.87 11.36 12.12
C LEU A 226 -22.69 11.22 11.14
N LEU A 227 -21.50 11.72 11.50
CA LEU A 227 -20.30 11.58 10.67
C LEU A 227 -19.94 10.11 10.45
N ASN A 228 -19.94 9.32 11.52
CA ASN A 228 -19.64 7.89 11.43
C ASN A 228 -20.65 7.16 10.54
N TRP A 229 -21.94 7.48 10.67
CA TRP A 229 -22.98 6.93 9.80
C TRP A 229 -22.79 7.36 8.33
N VAL A 230 -22.57 8.65 8.05
CA VAL A 230 -22.35 9.15 6.69
C VAL A 230 -21.11 8.50 6.08
N LYS A 231 -19.97 8.49 6.78
CA LYS A 231 -18.73 7.86 6.31
C LYS A 231 -18.95 6.40 5.95
N THR A 232 -19.46 5.61 6.91
CA THR A 232 -19.73 4.17 6.73
C THR A 232 -20.69 3.90 5.57
N THR A 233 -21.67 4.79 5.39
CA THR A 233 -22.72 4.61 4.39
C THR A 233 -22.27 5.04 2.99
N SER A 234 -21.40 6.06 2.94
CA SER A 234 -20.79 6.62 1.73
C SER A 234 -19.66 5.77 1.14
N THR A 235 -19.14 4.80 1.90
CA THR A 235 -18.16 3.84 1.39
C THR A 235 -18.88 2.72 0.64
N PRO A 236 -18.43 2.36 -0.59
CA PRO A 236 -18.92 1.17 -1.28
C PRO A 236 -18.72 -0.09 -0.46
N LEU A 237 -19.66 -1.03 -0.53
CA LEU A 237 -19.56 -2.34 0.12
C LEU A 237 -18.30 -3.08 -0.33
N VAL A 238 -18.08 -3.17 -1.63
CA VAL A 238 -16.81 -3.60 -2.22
C VAL A 238 -16.38 -2.53 -3.22
N GLY A 239 -15.38 -1.73 -2.86
CA GLY A 239 -14.88 -0.67 -3.75
C GLY A 239 -13.63 -1.08 -4.53
N GLU A 240 -12.95 -0.08 -5.09
CA GLU A 240 -11.69 -0.25 -5.81
C GLU A 240 -10.63 0.69 -5.22
N ILE A 241 -9.44 0.15 -4.97
CA ILE A 241 -8.27 0.90 -4.53
C ILE A 241 -7.57 1.43 -5.77
N GLY A 242 -7.42 2.74 -5.82
CA GLY A 242 -6.58 3.45 -6.77
C GLY A 242 -5.94 4.67 -6.11
N PRO A 243 -5.20 5.47 -6.88
CA PRO A 243 -4.54 6.68 -6.37
C PRO A 243 -5.49 7.67 -5.69
N GLU A 244 -6.76 7.67 -6.11
CA GLU A 244 -7.79 8.60 -5.62
C GLU A 244 -8.54 8.09 -4.39
N THR A 245 -8.64 6.77 -4.20
CA THR A 245 -9.45 6.16 -3.13
C THR A 245 -8.62 5.59 -1.97
N TYR A 246 -7.33 5.35 -2.20
CA TYR A 246 -6.45 4.71 -1.20
C TYR A 246 -6.39 5.48 0.13
N SER A 247 -6.27 6.80 0.07
CA SER A 247 -6.18 7.64 1.27
C SER A 247 -7.43 7.54 2.13
N ASP A 248 -8.62 7.54 1.51
CA ASP A 248 -9.90 7.45 2.23
C ASP A 248 -10.02 6.11 2.97
N TYR A 249 -9.59 5.02 2.34
CA TYR A 249 -9.61 3.72 3.00
C TYR A 249 -8.62 3.62 4.17
N ILE A 250 -7.38 4.07 4.00
CA ILE A 250 -6.35 3.96 5.05
C ILE A 250 -6.63 4.88 6.25
N THR A 251 -7.20 6.06 5.99
CA THR A 251 -7.54 7.03 7.05
C THR A 251 -8.89 6.76 7.71
N SER A 252 -9.65 5.77 7.23
CA SER A 252 -10.96 5.40 7.79
C SER A 252 -10.89 4.88 9.23
N GLY A 253 -9.73 4.40 9.67
CA GLY A 253 -9.51 3.88 11.03
C GLY A 253 -10.04 2.46 11.27
N VAL A 254 -10.57 1.79 10.24
CA VAL A 254 -10.96 0.36 10.30
C VAL A 254 -10.02 -0.48 9.44
N PRO A 255 -9.92 -1.80 9.68
CA PRO A 255 -9.14 -2.68 8.82
C PRO A 255 -9.59 -2.60 7.35
N LEU A 256 -8.64 -2.80 6.43
CA LEU A 256 -8.85 -2.81 4.99
C LEU A 256 -8.49 -4.20 4.43
N ALA A 257 -9.47 -4.86 3.82
CA ALA A 257 -9.32 -6.08 3.06
C ALA A 257 -9.06 -5.76 1.59
N TYR A 258 -7.94 -6.27 1.09
CA TYR A 258 -7.48 -6.12 -0.29
C TYR A 258 -7.80 -7.39 -1.07
N ILE A 259 -8.43 -7.24 -2.23
CA ILE A 259 -8.62 -8.31 -3.22
C ILE A 259 -7.81 -7.95 -4.48
N PHE A 260 -6.62 -8.51 -4.63
CA PHE A 260 -5.78 -8.32 -5.80
C PHE A 260 -6.27 -9.18 -6.95
N ALA A 261 -6.51 -8.56 -8.11
CA ALA A 261 -6.93 -9.24 -9.33
C ALA A 261 -6.35 -8.53 -10.56
N GLU A 262 -5.99 -9.32 -11.58
CA GLU A 262 -5.22 -8.82 -12.73
C GLU A 262 -6.08 -8.20 -13.82
N THR A 263 -7.35 -8.59 -13.90
CA THR A 263 -8.28 -8.12 -14.93
C THR A 263 -9.45 -7.38 -14.31
N LYS A 264 -10.06 -6.51 -15.10
CA LYS A 264 -11.24 -5.76 -14.67
C LYS A 264 -12.42 -6.69 -14.45
N GLU A 265 -12.59 -7.68 -15.32
CA GLU A 265 -13.68 -8.66 -15.25
C GLU A 265 -13.58 -9.52 -13.97
N GLU A 266 -12.35 -9.88 -13.56
CA GLU A 266 -12.13 -10.60 -12.30
C GLU A 266 -12.43 -9.71 -11.08
N ARG A 267 -12.05 -8.42 -11.11
CA ARG A 267 -12.42 -7.45 -10.06
C ARG A 267 -13.94 -7.30 -9.96
N GLU A 268 -14.63 -7.11 -11.08
CA GLU A 268 -16.11 -6.99 -11.13
C GLU A 268 -16.78 -8.26 -10.59
N LYS A 269 -16.25 -9.44 -10.90
CA LYS A 269 -16.73 -10.71 -10.33
C LYS A 269 -16.54 -10.75 -8.81
N PHE A 270 -15.38 -10.36 -8.30
CA PHE A 270 -15.14 -10.32 -6.85
C PHE A 270 -16.00 -9.30 -6.13
N VAL A 271 -16.30 -8.15 -6.74
CA VAL A 271 -17.25 -7.16 -6.21
C VAL A 271 -18.59 -7.82 -5.92
N GLU A 272 -19.15 -8.56 -6.89
CA GLU A 272 -20.44 -9.24 -6.71
C GLU A 272 -20.36 -10.39 -5.69
N GLU A 273 -19.31 -11.21 -5.72
CA GLU A 273 -19.18 -12.36 -4.82
C GLU A 273 -18.96 -11.96 -3.35
N PHE A 274 -18.23 -10.87 -3.10
CA PHE A 274 -17.91 -10.40 -1.74
C PHE A 274 -18.94 -9.44 -1.16
N LYS A 275 -19.89 -8.94 -1.97
CA LYS A 275 -20.94 -8.02 -1.50
C LYS A 275 -21.69 -8.52 -0.25
N PRO A 276 -22.15 -9.78 -0.15
CA PRO A 276 -22.83 -10.27 1.06
C PRO A 276 -21.92 -10.30 2.30
N VAL A 277 -20.60 -10.53 2.10
CA VAL A 277 -19.61 -10.49 3.18
C VAL A 277 -19.39 -9.05 3.65
N ALA A 278 -19.26 -8.12 2.71
CA ALA A 278 -19.15 -6.69 3.00
C ALA A 278 -20.37 -6.16 3.75
N GLU A 279 -21.58 -6.51 3.33
CA GLU A 279 -22.83 -6.11 4.00
C GLU A 279 -22.86 -6.57 5.46
N LYS A 280 -22.50 -7.84 5.70
CA LYS A 280 -22.46 -8.42 7.03
C LYS A 280 -21.46 -7.72 7.96
N HIS A 281 -20.35 -7.23 7.42
CA HIS A 281 -19.24 -6.66 8.18
C HIS A 281 -19.08 -5.14 8.02
N ARG A 282 -20.11 -4.47 7.50
CA ARG A 282 -20.09 -3.04 7.20
C ARG A 282 -19.70 -2.21 8.42
N GLY A 283 -18.76 -1.29 8.25
CA GLY A 283 -18.23 -0.43 9.31
C GLY A 283 -17.25 -1.13 10.27
N SER A 284 -17.06 -2.45 10.18
CA SER A 284 -16.02 -3.19 10.93
C SER A 284 -14.77 -3.46 10.10
N ILE A 285 -14.92 -3.49 8.77
CA ILE A 285 -13.83 -3.67 7.79
C ILE A 285 -14.27 -3.04 6.46
N ASN A 286 -13.34 -2.42 5.75
CA ASN A 286 -13.55 -2.03 4.36
C ASN A 286 -13.04 -3.13 3.44
N ILE A 287 -13.81 -3.49 2.41
CA ILE A 287 -13.39 -4.48 1.41
C ILE A 287 -13.22 -3.75 0.07
N ALA A 288 -12.08 -3.93 -0.59
CA ALA A 288 -11.84 -3.32 -1.87
C ALA A 288 -10.98 -4.20 -2.78
N THR A 289 -11.27 -4.15 -4.07
CA THR A 289 -10.43 -4.73 -5.12
C THR A 289 -9.28 -3.81 -5.46
N ILE A 290 -8.20 -4.35 -6.02
CA ILE A 290 -7.06 -3.57 -6.49
C ILE A 290 -6.50 -4.18 -7.77
N ASP A 291 -6.15 -3.31 -8.73
CA ASP A 291 -5.53 -3.73 -9.98
C ASP A 291 -4.11 -4.26 -9.73
N ALA A 292 -3.96 -5.58 -9.83
CA ALA A 292 -2.68 -6.24 -9.59
C ALA A 292 -1.63 -5.96 -10.68
N LYS A 293 -2.03 -5.60 -11.91
CA LYS A 293 -1.08 -5.23 -12.97
C LYS A 293 -0.45 -3.87 -12.70
N MET A 294 -1.23 -2.93 -12.20
CA MET A 294 -0.74 -1.59 -11.88
C MET A 294 -0.08 -1.53 -10.49
N PHE A 295 -0.63 -2.24 -9.51
CA PHE A 295 -0.29 -2.06 -8.10
C PHE A 295 0.07 -3.37 -7.38
N GLY A 296 0.33 -4.46 -8.10
CA GLY A 296 0.62 -5.79 -7.53
C GLY A 296 1.84 -5.82 -6.60
N ALA A 297 2.83 -4.93 -6.81
CA ALA A 297 3.95 -4.78 -5.90
C ALA A 297 3.52 -4.45 -4.45
N HIS A 298 2.35 -3.82 -4.26
CA HIS A 298 1.79 -3.54 -2.93
C HIS A 298 1.47 -4.82 -2.14
N ALA A 299 1.22 -5.95 -2.81
CA ALA A 299 0.97 -7.23 -2.16
C ALA A 299 2.14 -7.65 -1.25
N GLY A 300 3.39 -7.35 -1.65
CA GLY A 300 4.57 -7.60 -0.82
C GLY A 300 4.57 -6.83 0.51
N ASN A 301 3.98 -5.63 0.53
CA ASN A 301 3.81 -4.87 1.78
C ASN A 301 2.77 -5.50 2.70
N LEU A 302 1.92 -6.37 2.19
CA LEU A 302 0.89 -7.11 2.93
C LEU A 302 1.32 -8.56 3.22
N ASN A 303 2.61 -8.86 3.06
CA ASN A 303 3.21 -10.19 3.28
C ASN A 303 2.66 -11.27 2.34
N LEU A 304 2.22 -10.86 1.14
CA LEU A 304 1.86 -11.75 0.03
C LEU A 304 3.01 -11.84 -0.98
N ASP A 305 3.07 -12.94 -1.73
CA ASP A 305 3.90 -13.08 -2.91
C ASP A 305 3.32 -12.22 -4.06
N PRO A 306 4.03 -11.16 -4.52
CA PRO A 306 3.54 -10.25 -5.55
C PRO A 306 3.57 -10.86 -6.96
N GLN A 307 3.97 -12.12 -7.13
CA GLN A 307 3.92 -12.85 -8.41
C GLN A 307 2.74 -13.82 -8.50
N LYS A 308 1.96 -13.99 -7.42
CA LYS A 308 0.85 -14.93 -7.35
C LYS A 308 -0.48 -14.19 -7.17
N PHE A 309 -1.22 -14.03 -8.26
CA PHE A 309 -2.57 -13.44 -8.26
C PHE A 309 -3.61 -14.43 -8.80
N PRO A 310 -4.88 -14.33 -8.36
CA PRO A 310 -5.41 -13.33 -7.44
C PRO A 310 -4.98 -13.60 -5.98
N ALA A 311 -4.94 -12.56 -5.14
CA ALA A 311 -4.50 -12.66 -3.75
C ALA A 311 -5.38 -11.85 -2.79
N PHE A 312 -5.40 -12.21 -1.52
CA PHE A 312 -6.17 -11.52 -0.49
C PHE A 312 -5.35 -11.28 0.77
N ALA A 313 -5.48 -10.08 1.35
CA ALA A 313 -4.92 -9.78 2.66
C ALA A 313 -5.74 -8.72 3.38
N ILE A 314 -5.69 -8.73 4.72
CA ILE A 314 -6.24 -7.65 5.55
C ILE A 314 -5.08 -6.85 6.15
N GLN A 315 -5.16 -5.54 6.08
CA GLN A 315 -4.29 -4.63 6.84
C GLN A 315 -5.12 -3.97 7.94
N ASP A 316 -4.64 -4.03 9.18
CA ASP A 316 -5.15 -3.23 10.29
C ASP A 316 -4.18 -2.04 10.50
N PRO A 317 -4.54 -0.82 10.05
CA PRO A 317 -3.66 0.34 10.15
C PRO A 317 -3.45 0.81 11.59
N VAL A 318 -4.39 0.52 12.50
CA VAL A 318 -4.34 0.94 13.91
C VAL A 318 -3.40 0.03 14.70
N LYS A 319 -3.48 -1.29 14.46
CA LYS A 319 -2.60 -2.28 15.11
C LYS A 319 -1.27 -2.47 14.38
N HIS A 320 -1.09 -1.83 13.22
CA HIS A 320 0.01 -2.07 12.28
C HIS A 320 0.15 -3.57 11.92
N ALA A 321 -0.97 -4.29 11.86
CA ALA A 321 -1.02 -5.73 11.66
C ALA A 321 -1.44 -6.09 10.23
N LYS A 322 -0.98 -7.26 9.76
CA LYS A 322 -1.26 -7.77 8.40
C LYS A 322 -1.68 -9.23 8.48
N TYR A 323 -2.73 -9.59 7.75
CA TYR A 323 -3.31 -10.93 7.73
C TYR A 323 -3.45 -11.39 6.27
N PRO A 324 -2.36 -11.87 5.64
CA PRO A 324 -2.42 -12.47 4.31
C PRO A 324 -3.22 -13.77 4.37
N TYR A 325 -4.08 -13.96 3.38
CA TYR A 325 -4.73 -15.24 3.14
C TYR A 325 -3.81 -16.13 2.33
N ASP A 326 -3.90 -17.44 2.58
CA ASP A 326 -3.06 -18.45 1.96
C ASP A 326 -3.22 -18.46 0.43
N GLN A 327 -2.16 -18.10 -0.30
CA GLN A 327 -2.15 -18.00 -1.77
C GLN A 327 -2.16 -19.36 -2.48
N GLU A 328 -2.02 -20.47 -1.75
CA GLU A 328 -2.23 -21.81 -2.30
C GLU A 328 -3.72 -22.21 -2.28
N LYS A 329 -4.58 -21.41 -1.63
CA LYS A 329 -6.04 -21.61 -1.62
C LYS A 329 -6.73 -20.71 -2.63
N GLU A 330 -7.72 -21.27 -3.30
CA GLU A 330 -8.61 -20.50 -4.18
C GLU A 330 -9.37 -19.42 -3.39
N LEU A 331 -9.46 -18.21 -3.94
CA LEU A 331 -10.19 -17.10 -3.32
C LEU A 331 -11.70 -17.27 -3.51
N LYS A 332 -12.33 -17.97 -2.56
CA LYS A 332 -13.79 -18.10 -2.47
C LYS A 332 -14.35 -17.16 -1.42
N ALA A 333 -15.35 -16.34 -1.78
CA ALA A 333 -15.96 -15.38 -0.87
C ALA A 333 -16.47 -16.01 0.45
N LYS A 334 -16.93 -17.27 0.42
CA LYS A 334 -17.32 -18.01 1.61
C LYS A 334 -16.16 -18.26 2.59
N ASP A 335 -15.04 -18.75 2.07
CA ASP A 335 -13.88 -19.14 2.89
C ASP A 335 -13.12 -17.90 3.36
N VAL A 336 -12.95 -16.92 2.47
CA VAL A 336 -12.35 -15.62 2.82
C VAL A 336 -13.27 -14.83 3.76
N GLY A 337 -14.60 -14.90 3.60
CA GLY A 337 -15.55 -14.30 4.54
C GLY A 337 -15.46 -14.90 5.94
N LYS A 338 -15.18 -16.20 6.07
CA LYS A 338 -14.87 -16.83 7.35
C LYS A 338 -13.55 -16.30 7.92
N PHE A 339 -12.52 -16.17 7.09
CA PHE A 339 -11.24 -15.60 7.51
C PHE A 339 -11.38 -14.14 7.99
N ILE A 340 -12.15 -13.30 7.29
CA ILE A 340 -12.48 -11.93 7.70
C ILE A 340 -13.13 -11.93 9.09
N GLN A 341 -14.13 -12.79 9.31
CA GLN A 341 -14.78 -12.92 10.62
C GLN A 341 -13.77 -13.31 11.72
N GLU A 342 -12.92 -14.30 11.46
CA GLU A 342 -11.91 -14.75 12.43
C GLU A 342 -10.88 -13.66 12.76
N VAL A 343 -10.47 -12.85 11.78
CA VAL A 343 -9.58 -11.70 12.00
C VAL A 343 -10.26 -10.63 12.85
N ILE A 344 -11.51 -10.27 12.54
CA ILE A 344 -12.29 -9.29 13.32
C ILE A 344 -12.47 -9.77 14.78
N GLU A 345 -12.68 -11.07 14.97
CA GLU A 345 -12.80 -11.70 16.29
C GLU A 345 -11.47 -11.88 17.03
N GLY A 346 -10.33 -11.54 16.41
CA GLY A 346 -9.00 -11.69 16.99
C GLY A 346 -8.52 -13.15 17.11
N LYS A 347 -9.08 -14.06 16.32
CA LYS A 347 -8.73 -15.50 16.31
C LYS A 347 -7.56 -15.82 15.38
N VAL A 348 -7.18 -14.90 14.51
CA VAL A 348 -6.04 -15.03 13.60
C VAL A 348 -4.90 -14.17 14.13
N GLU A 349 -3.72 -14.76 14.26
CA GLU A 349 -2.51 -14.03 14.62
C GLU A 349 -2.01 -13.20 13.43
N PRO A 350 -1.47 -11.99 13.68
CA PRO A 350 -0.88 -11.18 12.62
C PRO A 350 0.31 -11.89 12.00
N SER A 351 0.45 -11.77 10.68
CA SER A 351 1.60 -12.31 9.97
C SER A 351 2.86 -11.51 10.27
N ILE A 352 3.96 -12.25 10.36
CA ILE A 352 5.31 -11.75 10.40
C ILE A 352 5.83 -11.75 8.96
N LYS A 353 6.40 -10.63 8.49
CA LYS A 353 7.03 -10.56 7.17
C LYS A 353 8.18 -11.55 7.14
N SER A 354 8.17 -12.47 6.19
CA SER A 354 9.20 -13.50 6.05
C SER A 354 9.37 -13.84 4.59
N GLU A 355 10.60 -14.00 4.16
CA GLU A 355 10.89 -14.76 2.95
C GLU A 355 10.45 -16.23 3.13
N PRO A 356 10.26 -16.98 2.04
CA PRO A 356 10.05 -18.42 2.12
C PRO A 356 11.19 -19.10 2.85
N VAL A 357 10.88 -20.10 3.69
CA VAL A 357 11.91 -20.94 4.30
C VAL A 357 12.62 -21.71 3.18
N PRO A 358 13.95 -21.60 3.03
CA PRO A 358 14.68 -22.33 1.99
C PRO A 358 14.44 -23.83 2.09
N GLU A 359 14.11 -24.50 0.98
CA GLU A 359 13.93 -25.96 0.94
C GLU A 359 15.23 -26.68 1.29
N THR A 360 16.36 -26.13 0.85
CA THR A 360 17.71 -26.60 1.17
C THR A 360 18.61 -25.44 1.56
N GLN A 361 19.47 -25.66 2.54
CA GLN A 361 20.52 -24.71 2.92
C GLN A 361 21.69 -24.83 1.95
N GLU A 362 21.92 -23.78 1.16
CA GLU A 362 23.03 -23.72 0.21
C GLU A 362 24.22 -22.95 0.79
N GLY A 363 25.42 -23.51 0.62
CA GLY A 363 26.65 -22.92 1.13
C GLY A 363 26.87 -23.17 2.64
N PRO A 364 27.99 -22.64 3.19
CA PRO A 364 28.37 -22.90 4.57
C PRO A 364 27.60 -22.04 5.59
N VAL A 365 27.08 -20.87 5.18
CA VAL A 365 26.30 -19.97 6.05
C VAL A 365 24.83 -20.35 5.99
N THR A 366 24.24 -20.62 7.15
CA THR A 366 22.81 -20.93 7.26
C THR A 366 21.96 -19.69 6.96
N VAL A 367 21.06 -19.78 5.98
CA VAL A 367 20.09 -18.73 5.65
C VAL A 367 18.90 -18.86 6.59
N VAL A 368 18.66 -17.79 7.35
CA VAL A 368 17.55 -17.64 8.28
C VAL A 368 16.54 -16.65 7.68
N VAL A 369 15.26 -16.99 7.82
CA VAL A 369 14.13 -16.11 7.51
C VAL A 369 13.30 -15.93 8.78
N ALA A 370 12.37 -14.96 8.83
CA ALA A 370 11.63 -14.69 10.07
C ALA A 370 10.90 -15.93 10.61
N ARG A 371 10.34 -16.77 9.74
CA ARG A 371 9.65 -18.01 10.11
C ARG A 371 10.56 -19.11 10.66
N SER A 372 11.84 -19.14 10.28
CA SER A 372 12.82 -20.11 10.81
C SER A 372 13.68 -19.54 11.93
N TYR A 373 13.50 -18.26 12.28
CA TYR A 373 14.32 -17.56 13.26
C TYR A 373 14.30 -18.24 14.63
N LYS A 374 13.12 -18.61 15.12
CA LYS A 374 12.99 -19.29 16.41
C LYS A 374 13.72 -20.63 16.43
N ASP A 375 13.53 -21.44 15.38
CA ASP A 375 14.06 -22.81 15.33
C ASP A 375 15.58 -22.83 15.12
N ILE A 376 16.14 -21.83 14.44
CA ILE A 376 17.58 -21.77 14.12
C ILE A 376 18.35 -20.90 15.11
N VAL A 377 17.90 -19.68 15.36
CA VAL A 377 18.66 -18.68 16.16
C VAL A 377 18.49 -18.94 17.65
N LEU A 378 17.28 -19.31 18.06
CA LEU A 378 16.94 -19.59 19.45
C LEU A 378 17.09 -21.08 19.81
N ASP A 379 17.85 -21.85 19.01
CA ASP A 379 18.25 -23.23 19.32
C ASP A 379 19.17 -23.25 20.56
N ASP A 380 18.64 -23.68 21.70
CA ASP A 380 19.34 -23.73 22.98
C ASP A 380 20.53 -24.70 23.02
N GLU A 381 20.69 -25.58 22.03
CA GLU A 381 21.82 -26.51 21.97
C GLU A 381 23.08 -25.88 21.35
N LYS A 382 22.94 -24.81 20.55
CA LYS A 382 24.04 -24.23 19.76
C LYS A 382 24.29 -22.76 20.07
N ASP A 383 25.55 -22.36 19.96
CA ASP A 383 25.91 -20.95 19.84
C ASP A 383 25.60 -20.48 18.41
N VAL A 384 24.83 -19.41 18.25
CA VAL A 384 24.43 -18.94 16.92
C VAL A 384 24.98 -17.54 16.67
N LEU A 385 25.94 -17.41 15.76
CA LEU A 385 26.40 -16.12 15.28
C LEU A 385 25.59 -15.74 14.04
N ILE A 386 24.81 -14.68 14.12
CA ILE A 386 23.94 -14.23 13.03
C ILE A 386 24.31 -12.84 12.52
N GLU A 387 24.40 -12.72 11.19
CA GLU A 387 24.52 -11.46 10.46
C GLU A 387 23.12 -10.97 10.01
N TYR A 388 22.73 -9.79 10.46
CA TYR A 388 21.59 -9.05 9.92
C TYR A 388 22.10 -8.12 8.82
N TYR A 389 21.69 -8.36 7.58
CA TYR A 389 22.18 -7.64 6.41
C TYR A 389 21.06 -7.02 5.57
N ALA A 390 21.47 -6.21 4.58
CA ALA A 390 20.62 -5.70 3.51
C ALA A 390 21.29 -5.96 2.15
N PRO A 391 20.57 -6.40 1.09
CA PRO A 391 21.17 -6.75 -0.20
C PRO A 391 21.91 -5.60 -0.90
N TRP A 392 21.52 -4.36 -0.63
CA TRP A 392 22.10 -3.14 -1.21
C TRP A 392 23.27 -2.56 -0.39
N CYS A 393 23.53 -3.10 0.81
CA CYS A 393 24.57 -2.60 1.71
C CYS A 393 25.97 -3.02 1.24
N GLY A 394 26.82 -2.04 0.88
CA GLY A 394 28.19 -2.29 0.43
C GLY A 394 29.09 -2.98 1.48
N HIS A 395 28.96 -2.61 2.76
CA HIS A 395 29.70 -3.25 3.85
C HIS A 395 29.33 -4.72 4.04
N CYS A 396 28.06 -5.07 3.82
CA CYS A 396 27.54 -6.42 3.91
C CYS A 396 28.11 -7.28 2.77
N LYS A 397 28.12 -6.74 1.54
CA LYS A 397 28.77 -7.39 0.39
C LYS A 397 30.27 -7.63 0.61
N ALA A 398 30.96 -6.70 1.29
CA ALA A 398 32.38 -6.86 1.63
C ALA A 398 32.63 -7.88 2.75
N LEU A 399 31.66 -8.11 3.63
CA LEU A 399 31.72 -9.11 4.70
C LEU A 399 31.41 -10.52 4.18
N ALA A 400 30.44 -10.66 3.27
CA ALA A 400 29.95 -11.94 2.76
C ALA A 400 31.04 -13.01 2.50
N PRO A 401 32.11 -12.77 1.72
CA PRO A 401 33.12 -13.80 1.46
C PRO A 401 33.90 -14.24 2.72
N LYS A 402 34.13 -13.33 3.67
CA LYS A 402 34.79 -13.64 4.95
C LYS A 402 33.85 -14.41 5.88
N TYR A 403 32.56 -14.09 5.82
CA TYR A 403 31.54 -14.78 6.62
C TYR A 403 31.32 -16.22 6.12
N ASP A 404 31.39 -16.44 4.81
CA ASP A 404 31.40 -17.78 4.20
C ASP A 404 32.66 -18.59 4.60
N GLU A 405 33.82 -17.95 4.66
CA GLU A 405 35.07 -18.57 5.14
C GLU A 405 34.95 -18.95 6.62
N LEU A 406 34.48 -18.04 7.47
CA LEU A 406 34.22 -18.30 8.90
C LEU A 406 33.27 -19.50 9.08
N ALA A 407 32.15 -19.51 8.35
CA ALA A 407 31.17 -20.59 8.43
C ALA A 407 31.77 -21.94 8.02
N SER A 408 32.66 -21.94 7.03
CA SER A 408 33.36 -23.14 6.57
C SER A 408 34.29 -23.71 7.64
N LEU A 409 34.94 -22.87 8.45
CA LEU A 409 35.76 -23.31 9.59
C LEU A 409 34.90 -24.03 10.65
N TYR A 410 33.71 -23.52 10.94
CA TYR A 410 32.81 -24.14 11.93
C TYR A 410 32.07 -25.38 11.39
N ALA A 411 31.82 -25.45 10.07
CA ALA A 411 31.23 -26.64 9.45
C ALA A 411 32.11 -27.89 9.66
N ASP A 412 33.42 -27.71 9.79
CA ASP A 412 34.42 -28.76 9.89
C ASP A 412 34.64 -29.21 11.35
N GLY A 413 33.70 -30.02 11.86
CA GLY A 413 33.78 -30.66 13.17
C GLY A 413 33.20 -29.87 14.35
N LEU A 414 32.69 -28.66 14.11
CA LEU A 414 32.05 -27.80 15.14
C LEU A 414 30.57 -27.49 14.84
N SER A 415 30.00 -28.03 13.77
CA SER A 415 28.61 -27.77 13.34
C SER A 415 27.53 -28.24 14.32
N SER A 416 27.87 -29.14 15.25
CA SER A 416 27.02 -29.53 16.36
C SER A 416 27.02 -28.52 17.52
N LYS A 417 27.97 -27.59 17.56
CA LYS A 417 28.16 -26.60 18.63
C LYS A 417 27.84 -25.18 18.19
N VAL A 418 28.18 -24.82 16.96
CA VAL A 418 28.04 -23.45 16.44
C VAL A 418 27.33 -23.44 15.11
N THR A 419 26.38 -22.52 14.96
CA THR A 419 25.75 -22.18 13.68
C THR A 419 26.18 -20.77 13.27
N ILE A 420 26.76 -20.65 12.08
CA ILE A 420 27.00 -19.34 11.44
C ILE A 420 25.85 -19.06 10.48
N ALA A 421 25.09 -18.00 10.75
CA ALA A 421 23.83 -17.69 10.11
C ALA A 421 23.77 -16.27 9.54
N LYS A 422 22.87 -16.04 8.57
CA LYS A 422 22.55 -14.72 8.03
C LYS A 422 21.06 -14.55 7.77
N ILE A 423 20.56 -13.32 7.89
CA ILE A 423 19.17 -12.95 7.60
C ILE A 423 19.10 -11.60 6.89
N ASP A 424 18.32 -11.53 5.80
CA ASP A 424 17.98 -10.25 5.17
C ASP A 424 16.91 -9.55 6.02
N ALA A 425 17.36 -8.60 6.84
CA ALA A 425 16.49 -7.85 7.74
C ALA A 425 15.68 -6.74 7.03
N THR A 426 15.79 -6.62 5.70
CA THR A 426 14.90 -5.78 4.88
C THR A 426 13.72 -6.57 4.33
N ALA A 427 13.90 -7.89 4.15
CA ALA A 427 12.89 -8.81 3.65
C ALA A 427 12.18 -9.60 4.75
N ASN A 428 12.73 -9.62 5.98
CA ASN A 428 12.20 -10.37 7.12
C ASN A 428 12.02 -9.47 8.34
N ASP A 429 10.88 -9.59 9.02
CA ASP A 429 10.67 -9.00 10.34
C ASP A 429 11.51 -9.78 11.36
N VAL A 430 12.26 -9.06 12.17
CA VAL A 430 13.14 -9.64 13.19
C VAL A 430 12.81 -9.05 14.57
N PRO A 431 12.95 -9.83 15.65
CA PRO A 431 12.65 -9.35 17.00
C PRO A 431 13.64 -8.28 17.49
N GLU A 432 14.84 -8.25 16.88
CA GLU A 432 15.90 -7.32 17.25
C GLU A 432 15.73 -5.95 16.58
N PRO A 433 15.91 -4.83 17.30
CA PRO A 433 15.91 -3.50 16.68
C PRO A 433 17.21 -3.29 15.89
N ILE A 434 17.14 -3.45 14.56
CA ILE A 434 18.29 -3.26 13.68
C ILE A 434 18.38 -1.79 13.23
N THR A 435 19.39 -1.07 13.72
CA THR A 435 19.62 0.35 13.40
C THR A 435 20.63 0.58 12.28
N GLY A 436 21.28 -0.48 11.79
CA GLY A 436 22.27 -0.40 10.72
C GLY A 436 22.73 -1.75 10.18
N PHE A 437 23.39 -1.74 9.02
CA PHE A 437 23.84 -2.96 8.34
C PHE A 437 25.35 -2.93 8.01
N PRO A 438 26.08 -4.06 8.20
CA PRO A 438 25.64 -5.28 8.88
C PRO A 438 25.64 -5.08 10.41
N THR A 439 24.66 -5.68 11.09
CA THR A 439 24.65 -5.89 12.54
C THR A 439 24.93 -7.36 12.80
N ILE A 440 25.84 -7.68 13.73
CA ILE A 440 26.24 -9.07 14.02
C ILE A 440 26.00 -9.33 15.50
N LYS A 441 25.31 -10.43 15.82
CA LYS A 441 25.05 -10.83 17.20
C LYS A 441 25.34 -12.32 17.41
N LEU A 442 25.83 -12.65 18.59
CA LEU A 442 25.95 -14.02 19.07
C LEU A 442 24.82 -14.31 20.05
N PHE A 443 24.12 -15.42 19.83
CA PHE A 443 23.11 -15.98 20.72
C PHE A 443 23.67 -17.25 21.37
N PRO A 444 24.21 -17.17 22.59
CA PRO A 444 24.86 -18.31 23.23
C PRO A 444 23.85 -19.42 23.58
N ALA A 445 24.31 -20.68 23.54
CA ALA A 445 23.51 -21.84 23.91
C ALA A 445 23.00 -21.73 25.37
N GLY A 446 21.69 -21.88 25.58
CA GLY A 446 21.04 -21.75 26.89
C GLY A 446 20.95 -20.32 27.45
N ALA A 447 21.27 -19.28 26.67
CA ALA A 447 21.19 -17.86 27.06
C ALA A 447 20.67 -16.97 25.91
N LYS A 448 19.61 -17.41 25.24
CA LYS A 448 19.08 -16.78 24.01
C LYS A 448 18.41 -15.42 24.22
N ASP A 449 18.01 -15.12 25.44
CA ASP A 449 17.46 -13.82 25.84
C ASP A 449 18.53 -12.75 26.09
N SER A 450 19.81 -13.14 26.07
CA SER A 450 20.97 -12.28 26.37
C SER A 450 22.00 -12.27 25.23
N PRO A 451 21.61 -11.89 24.00
CA PRO A 451 22.54 -11.88 22.87
C PRO A 451 23.65 -10.85 23.05
N VAL A 452 24.85 -11.20 22.58
CA VAL A 452 26.03 -10.33 22.63
C VAL A 452 26.25 -9.71 21.24
N GLU A 453 26.18 -8.39 21.15
CA GLU A 453 26.45 -7.67 19.91
C GLU A 453 27.95 -7.55 19.63
N TYR A 454 28.34 -7.79 18.38
CA TYR A 454 29.72 -7.70 17.94
C TYR A 454 30.05 -6.29 17.44
N LEU A 455 30.99 -5.62 18.10
CA LEU A 455 31.44 -4.27 17.78
C LEU A 455 32.89 -4.22 17.25
N GLY A 456 33.51 -5.39 17.05
CA GLY A 456 34.92 -5.51 16.63
C GLY A 456 35.13 -5.40 15.11
N THR A 457 36.37 -5.66 14.69
CA THR A 457 36.78 -5.68 13.28
C THR A 457 36.20 -6.90 12.55
N ARG A 458 35.73 -6.72 11.32
CA ARG A 458 35.05 -7.80 10.58
C ARG A 458 36.05 -8.69 9.81
N SER A 459 37.07 -9.18 10.51
CA SER A 459 38.01 -10.20 10.01
C SER A 459 37.55 -11.59 10.43
N VAL A 460 38.00 -12.65 9.75
CA VAL A 460 37.64 -14.04 10.10
C VAL A 460 38.14 -14.39 11.50
N ASP A 461 39.40 -14.03 11.80
CA ASP A 461 40.02 -14.30 13.10
C ASP A 461 39.29 -13.63 14.26
N ASP A 462 38.93 -12.36 14.11
CA ASP A 462 38.26 -11.63 15.19
C ASP A 462 36.84 -12.17 15.44
N LEU A 463 36.12 -12.55 14.38
CA LEU A 463 34.81 -13.18 14.50
C LEU A 463 34.91 -14.57 15.13
N ALA A 464 35.92 -15.36 14.76
CA ALA A 464 36.16 -16.67 15.37
C ALA A 464 36.52 -16.55 16.86
N ASN A 465 37.39 -15.61 17.21
CA ASN A 465 37.73 -15.31 18.60
C ASN A 465 36.51 -14.84 19.39
N PHE A 466 35.67 -13.99 18.80
CA PHE A 466 34.45 -13.53 19.45
C PHE A 466 33.50 -14.69 19.79
N VAL A 467 33.28 -15.62 18.86
CA VAL A 467 32.47 -16.83 19.10
C VAL A 467 33.08 -17.68 20.21
N LYS A 468 34.40 -17.88 20.21
CA LYS A 468 35.11 -18.63 21.27
C LYS A 468 34.97 -17.99 22.64
N GLU A 469 35.09 -16.67 22.73
CA GLU A 469 35.09 -15.94 24.00
C GLU A 469 33.69 -15.76 24.61
N ASN A 470 32.66 -15.62 23.75
CA ASN A 470 31.32 -15.24 24.18
C ASN A 470 30.30 -16.39 24.02
N GLY A 471 30.66 -17.46 23.31
CA GLY A 471 29.83 -18.65 23.14
C GLY A 471 29.91 -19.60 24.34
N LYS A 472 28.81 -20.31 24.60
CA LYS A 472 28.71 -21.30 25.66
C LYS A 472 29.69 -22.46 25.47
N HIS A 473 29.87 -22.89 24.22
CA HIS A 473 30.71 -24.03 23.86
C HIS A 473 32.19 -23.71 23.77
N GLN A 474 32.54 -22.41 23.81
CA GLN A 474 33.91 -21.91 23.66
C GLN A 474 34.62 -22.53 22.45
N ALA A 475 33.88 -22.67 21.35
CA ALA A 475 34.33 -23.37 20.16
C ALA A 475 35.46 -22.59 19.47
N ASP A 476 36.64 -23.20 19.41
CA ASP A 476 37.81 -22.61 18.77
C ASP A 476 37.96 -23.15 17.34
N ALA A 477 37.67 -22.29 16.36
CA ALA A 477 37.76 -22.61 14.93
C ALA A 477 39.17 -23.03 14.47
N TYR A 478 40.21 -22.69 15.24
CA TYR A 478 41.61 -22.95 14.91
C TYR A 478 42.26 -24.00 15.81
N ALA A 479 41.50 -24.65 16.69
CA ALA A 479 42.03 -25.71 17.53
C ALA A 479 42.55 -26.90 16.69
N PRO A 480 43.68 -27.52 17.08
CA PRO A 480 44.15 -28.74 16.42
C PRO A 480 43.07 -29.83 16.55
N LYS A 481 42.64 -30.39 15.43
CA LYS A 481 41.65 -31.46 15.43
C LYS A 481 42.24 -32.70 16.12
N GLU A 482 41.56 -33.22 17.12
CA GLU A 482 41.93 -34.52 17.70
C GLU A 482 41.88 -35.58 16.60
N ALA A 483 43.00 -36.29 16.39
CA ALA A 483 43.07 -37.39 15.47
C ALA A 483 42.02 -38.44 15.87
N LYS A 484 41.17 -38.84 14.93
CA LYS A 484 40.32 -40.02 15.11
C LYS A 484 41.25 -41.18 15.49
N PRO A 485 40.93 -41.99 16.53
CA PRO A 485 41.71 -43.17 16.80
C PRO A 485 41.64 -44.08 15.56
N GLU A 486 42.79 -44.33 14.95
CA GLU A 486 42.95 -45.40 13.97
C GLU A 486 42.60 -46.70 14.69
N GLY A 487 41.43 -47.26 14.37
CA GLY A 487 41.02 -48.57 14.83
C GLY A 487 42.06 -49.59 14.39
N GLY A 488 42.56 -50.36 15.36
CA GLY A 488 43.57 -51.37 15.14
C GLY A 488 43.17 -52.40 14.09
N ASP A 489 44.14 -52.77 13.28
CA ASP A 489 44.12 -53.96 12.43
C ASP A 489 43.81 -55.21 13.28
N GLU A 490 42.55 -55.67 13.24
CA GLU A 490 42.26 -57.08 13.38
C GLU A 490 42.33 -57.72 12.00
N ALA A 491 43.48 -58.35 11.74
CA ALA A 491 43.69 -59.24 10.61
C ALA A 491 42.70 -60.42 10.70
N ALA A 492 41.62 -60.36 9.91
CA ALA A 492 40.79 -61.52 9.62
C ALA A 492 41.51 -62.43 8.61
N SER A 493 42.13 -63.49 9.14
CA SER A 493 42.67 -64.61 8.40
C SER A 493 41.58 -65.30 7.57
N SER A 494 41.80 -65.42 6.26
CA SER A 494 41.03 -66.28 5.37
C SER A 494 41.36 -67.75 5.62
N GLU A 495 40.40 -68.53 6.12
CA GLU A 495 40.47 -69.99 6.12
C GLU A 495 40.17 -70.53 4.71
N ALA A 496 41.11 -71.31 4.17
CA ALA A 496 40.88 -72.32 3.14
C ALA A 496 41.22 -73.70 3.76
N PRO A 497 40.49 -74.77 3.40
CA PRO A 497 40.48 -76.01 4.19
C PRO A 497 41.74 -76.86 3.97
N ALA A 498 42.23 -77.45 5.05
CA ALA A 498 43.30 -78.44 5.04
C ALA A 498 42.78 -79.80 4.55
N ALA A 499 43.44 -80.34 3.53
CA ALA A 499 43.32 -81.73 3.11
C ALA A 499 44.09 -82.63 4.10
N SER A 500 43.43 -83.71 4.53
CA SER A 500 43.98 -84.78 5.36
C SER A 500 45.01 -85.61 4.58
N GLY A 501 46.18 -85.80 5.17
CA GLY A 501 47.14 -86.84 4.79
C GLY A 501 47.85 -87.32 6.05
N ASP A 502 47.39 -88.45 6.57
CA ASP A 502 48.12 -89.24 7.56
C ASP A 502 48.97 -90.26 6.79
N ASP A 503 50.26 -90.26 7.10
CA ASP A 503 51.25 -91.27 6.73
C ASP A 503 50.96 -92.58 7.45
N HIS A 504 51.08 -93.72 6.76
CA HIS A 504 51.92 -94.84 7.24
C HIS A 504 52.05 -95.98 6.22
N ASP A 505 53.31 -96.31 5.94
CA ASP A 505 53.85 -97.47 5.21
C ASP A 505 53.36 -98.85 5.72
N GLU A 506 53.23 -99.84 4.82
CA GLU A 506 54.09 -101.04 4.73
C GLU A 506 53.48 -102.16 3.85
N LEU A 507 54.34 -102.71 2.97
CA LEU A 507 54.29 -103.97 2.19
C LEU A 507 53.52 -104.04 0.85
#